data_AF-A0A705ICA6-F1
#
_entry.id   AF-A0A705ICA6-F1
#
_cell.length_a   1.000
_cell.length_b   1.000
_cell.length_c   1.000
_cell.angle_alpha   90.00
_cell.angle_beta   90.00
_cell.angle_gamma   90.00
#
_symmetry.space_group_name_H-M   'P 1'
#
loop_
_entity.id
_entity.type
_entity.pdbx_description
1 polymer ?
#
loop_
_entity_poly.entity_id
_entity_poly.type
_entity_poly.pdbx_seq_one_letter_code
_entity_poly.pdbx_strand_id
1 'polypeptide(L)'
;PGLKMTVVAADGQYVNPVTVDEFRIAVAETYDVIVEPQGEAYTIFAQSMDRTGYARGTLATREGLSAAVPPLDPRPLLTMEDMGMGGMGHDMAGMDHSQMGGMDNSGEMMSMDGADLPDSGTSSAPMDHSSMAGMDHSRMAGMPGMQSHPASETDNPLVDMQAMSVSPKL
;
A
#
# COMPACT_ATOMS: atom_id res chain seq x y z
N PRO A 1 -6.10 -1.11 -24.59
CA PRO A 1 -6.89 -2.26 -25.09
C PRO A 1 -8.19 -1.77 -25.75
N GLY A 2 -8.25 -1.78 -27.08
CA GLY A 2 -9.23 -1.00 -27.86
C GLY A 2 -10.64 -1.57 -27.98
N LEU A 3 -11.08 -2.42 -27.04
CA LEU A 3 -12.44 -2.98 -27.04
C LEU A 3 -13.05 -2.84 -25.65
N LYS A 4 -14.18 -2.12 -25.57
CA LYS A 4 -14.97 -1.99 -24.35
C LYS A 4 -15.66 -3.31 -24.02
N MET A 5 -15.83 -3.58 -22.73
CA MET A 5 -16.62 -4.69 -22.24
C MET A 5 -17.72 -4.19 -21.32
N THR A 6 -18.87 -4.84 -21.34
CA THR A 6 -20.02 -4.50 -20.49
C THR A 6 -20.25 -5.62 -19.49
N VAL A 7 -20.03 -5.34 -18.21
CA VAL A 7 -20.30 -6.28 -17.12
C VAL A 7 -21.81 -6.35 -16.92
N VAL A 8 -22.36 -7.57 -16.91
CA VAL A 8 -23.80 -7.81 -16.78
C VAL A 8 -24.16 -8.71 -15.59
N ALA A 9 -23.19 -9.49 -15.08
CA ALA A 9 -23.35 -10.22 -13.82
C ALA A 9 -22.04 -10.23 -13.01
N ALA A 10 -22.18 -10.30 -11.70
CA ALA A 10 -21.11 -10.51 -10.74
C ALA A 10 -21.57 -11.57 -9.73
N ASP A 11 -20.74 -12.60 -9.50
CA ASP A 11 -21.01 -13.73 -8.59
C ASP A 11 -22.37 -14.40 -8.81
N GLY A 12 -22.71 -14.58 -10.10
CA GLY A 12 -23.96 -15.20 -10.55
C GLY A 12 -25.21 -14.34 -10.39
N GLN A 13 -25.07 -13.08 -9.95
CA GLN A 13 -26.17 -12.13 -9.85
C GLN A 13 -26.13 -11.12 -10.97
N TYR A 14 -27.27 -10.91 -11.63
CA TYR A 14 -27.40 -9.86 -12.63
C TYR A 14 -27.27 -8.48 -11.98
N VAL A 15 -26.44 -7.64 -12.57
CA VAL A 15 -26.21 -6.26 -12.14
C VAL A 15 -26.74 -5.28 -13.19
N ASN A 16 -26.87 -4.01 -12.81
CA ASN A 16 -27.09 -2.97 -13.81
C ASN A 16 -25.86 -2.90 -14.73
N PRO A 17 -26.01 -2.99 -16.06
CA PRO A 17 -24.87 -3.07 -16.96
C PRO A 17 -23.90 -1.90 -16.82
N VAL A 18 -22.60 -2.20 -16.69
CA VAL A 18 -21.54 -1.19 -16.60
C VAL A 18 -20.49 -1.44 -17.67
N THR A 19 -20.24 -0.45 -18.51
CA THR A 19 -19.21 -0.51 -19.55
C THR A 19 -17.87 -0.04 -19.00
N VAL A 20 -16.84 -0.88 -19.14
CA VAL A 20 -15.48 -0.67 -18.64
C VAL A 20 -14.44 -1.01 -19.72
N ASP A 21 -13.23 -0.46 -19.57
CA ASP A 21 -12.05 -0.88 -20.35
C ASP A 21 -11.32 -2.06 -19.69
N GLU A 22 -11.34 -2.09 -18.36
CA GLU A 22 -10.66 -3.05 -17.51
C GLU A 22 -11.33 -3.03 -16.12
N PHE A 23 -11.14 -4.11 -15.38
CA PHE A 23 -11.57 -4.20 -13.99
C PHE A 23 -10.67 -5.18 -13.24
N ARG A 24 -10.72 -5.12 -11.91
CA ARG A 24 -9.99 -6.04 -11.03
C ARG A 24 -10.93 -7.17 -10.60
N ILE A 25 -10.37 -8.35 -10.47
CA ILE A 25 -11.07 -9.55 -10.02
C ILE A 25 -10.28 -10.18 -8.88
N ALA A 26 -10.94 -10.44 -7.77
CA ALA A 26 -10.36 -11.13 -6.62
C ALA A 26 -10.48 -12.65 -6.77
N VAL A 27 -9.83 -13.38 -5.87
CA VAL A 27 -9.87 -14.84 -5.86
C VAL A 27 -11.31 -15.31 -5.65
N ALA A 28 -11.75 -16.27 -6.47
CA ALA A 28 -13.07 -16.88 -6.44
C ALA A 28 -14.25 -15.97 -6.86
N GLU A 29 -13.98 -14.75 -7.32
CA GLU A 29 -15.01 -13.95 -7.98
C GLU A 29 -15.30 -14.47 -9.39
N THR A 30 -16.52 -14.22 -9.87
CA THR A 30 -16.95 -14.55 -11.23
C THR A 30 -17.70 -13.37 -11.86
N TYR A 31 -17.42 -13.11 -13.13
CA TYR A 31 -18.07 -12.02 -13.87
C TYR A 31 -18.51 -12.49 -15.24
N ASP A 32 -19.71 -12.09 -15.63
CA ASP A 32 -20.20 -12.23 -16.99
C ASP A 32 -20.08 -10.90 -17.71
N VAL A 33 -19.35 -10.91 -18.83
CA VAL A 33 -19.09 -9.72 -19.64
C VAL A 33 -19.54 -9.93 -21.08
N ILE A 34 -20.18 -8.91 -21.64
CA ILE A 34 -20.52 -8.84 -23.05
C ILE A 34 -19.46 -7.99 -23.75
N VAL A 35 -18.96 -8.51 -24.88
CA VAL A 35 -18.03 -7.81 -25.77
C VAL A 35 -18.59 -7.86 -27.19
N GLU A 36 -18.31 -6.82 -27.98
CA GLU A 36 -18.69 -6.73 -29.40
C GLU A 36 -17.44 -6.58 -30.27
N PRO A 37 -16.73 -7.68 -30.58
CA PRO A 37 -15.48 -7.63 -31.35
C PRO A 37 -15.73 -7.11 -32.78
N GLN A 38 -14.92 -6.14 -33.24
CA GLN A 38 -14.98 -5.62 -34.61
C GLN A 38 -13.82 -6.11 -35.51
N GLY A 39 -12.75 -6.64 -34.90
CA GLY A 39 -11.60 -7.22 -35.57
C GLY A 39 -11.57 -8.76 -35.53
N GLU A 40 -10.56 -9.35 -36.18
CA GLU A 40 -10.43 -10.81 -36.30
C GLU A 40 -9.87 -11.50 -35.05
N ALA A 41 -9.13 -10.76 -34.22
CA ALA A 41 -8.55 -11.27 -32.98
C ALA A 41 -8.34 -10.17 -31.93
N TYR A 42 -8.61 -10.51 -30.67
CA TYR A 42 -8.35 -9.69 -29.48
C TYR A 42 -7.68 -10.53 -28.40
N THR A 43 -6.76 -9.91 -27.65
CA THR A 43 -6.15 -10.54 -26.48
C THR A 43 -6.99 -10.25 -25.25
N ILE A 44 -7.44 -11.30 -24.59
CA ILE A 44 -7.94 -11.23 -23.21
C ILE A 44 -6.71 -11.28 -22.32
N PHE A 45 -6.47 -10.21 -21.56
CA PHE A 45 -5.25 -10.04 -20.78
C PHE A 45 -5.59 -9.89 -19.30
N ALA A 46 -4.98 -10.72 -18.46
CA ALA A 46 -5.15 -10.67 -17.01
C ALA A 46 -3.76 -10.56 -16.37
N GLN A 47 -3.39 -9.36 -15.93
CA GLN A 47 -2.15 -9.12 -15.21
C GLN A 47 -2.34 -9.38 -13.72
N SER A 48 -1.34 -9.96 -13.06
CA SER A 48 -1.34 -10.05 -11.60
C SER A 48 -1.23 -8.66 -10.98
N MET A 49 -1.86 -8.44 -9.81
CA MET A 49 -1.86 -7.11 -9.15
C MET A 49 -0.45 -6.63 -8.77
N ASP A 50 0.46 -7.55 -8.44
CA ASP A 50 1.87 -7.25 -8.16
C ASP A 50 2.69 -6.97 -9.44
N ARG A 51 2.05 -7.02 -10.61
CA ARG A 51 2.60 -6.77 -11.95
C ARG A 51 3.79 -7.66 -12.32
N THR A 52 3.92 -8.83 -11.70
CA THR A 52 5.03 -9.77 -11.94
C THR A 52 4.72 -10.81 -13.03
N GLY A 53 3.45 -11.03 -13.35
CA GLY A 53 3.04 -12.02 -14.34
C GLY A 53 1.68 -11.70 -14.96
N TYR A 54 1.27 -12.55 -15.90
CA TYR A 54 -0.03 -12.43 -16.56
C TYR A 54 -0.51 -13.78 -17.11
N ALA A 55 -1.82 -13.91 -17.25
CA ALA A 55 -2.46 -14.89 -18.11
C ALA A 55 -2.97 -14.20 -19.38
N ARG A 56 -2.98 -14.92 -20.50
CA ARG A 56 -3.57 -14.42 -21.76
C ARG A 56 -4.43 -15.47 -22.43
N GLY A 57 -5.54 -15.02 -22.99
CA GLY A 57 -6.36 -15.75 -23.95
C GLY A 57 -6.47 -14.97 -25.26
N THR A 58 -6.90 -15.63 -26.32
CA THR A 58 -7.23 -14.97 -27.59
C THR A 58 -8.69 -15.22 -27.91
N LEU A 59 -9.45 -14.14 -28.09
CA LEU A 59 -10.77 -14.19 -28.71
C LEU A 59 -10.57 -13.95 -30.21
N ALA A 60 -10.79 -14.97 -31.04
CA ALA A 60 -10.57 -14.87 -32.48
C ALA A 60 -11.68 -15.52 -33.29
N THR A 61 -11.87 -15.06 -34.53
CA THR A 61 -12.89 -15.57 -35.45
C THR A 61 -12.55 -16.94 -36.06
N ARG A 62 -11.27 -17.33 -36.00
CA ARG A 62 -10.77 -18.63 -36.46
C ARG A 62 -9.52 -19.06 -35.69
N GLU A 63 -9.26 -20.36 -35.72
CA GLU A 63 -8.08 -20.94 -35.10
C GLU A 63 -6.77 -20.40 -35.72
N GLY A 64 -5.72 -20.32 -34.89
CA GLY A 64 -4.38 -19.88 -35.29
C GLY A 64 -4.17 -18.36 -35.35
N LEU A 65 -5.23 -17.56 -35.20
CA LEU A 65 -5.09 -16.11 -35.06
C LEU A 65 -4.62 -15.72 -33.66
N SER A 66 -3.85 -14.64 -33.58
CA SER A 66 -3.38 -14.05 -32.33
C SER A 66 -3.32 -12.54 -32.47
N ALA A 67 -3.62 -11.83 -31.38
CA ALA A 67 -3.49 -10.38 -31.28
C ALA A 67 -2.25 -10.00 -30.46
N ALA A 68 -1.85 -8.74 -30.59
CA ALA A 68 -0.71 -8.21 -29.84
C ALA A 68 -0.96 -8.29 -28.33
N VAL A 69 0.04 -8.78 -27.59
CA VAL A 69 -0.03 -8.83 -26.13
C VAL A 69 0.35 -7.48 -25.55
N PRO A 70 -0.50 -6.89 -24.69
CA PRO A 70 -0.16 -5.64 -24.01
C PRO A 70 1.15 -5.75 -23.21
N PRO A 71 1.96 -4.68 -23.14
CA PRO A 71 3.10 -4.64 -22.23
C PRO A 71 2.61 -4.70 -20.78
N LEU A 72 3.43 -5.26 -19.89
CA LEU A 72 3.15 -5.24 -18.46
C LEU A 72 3.33 -3.84 -17.90
N ASP A 73 2.38 -3.42 -17.07
CA ASP A 73 2.50 -2.20 -16.30
C ASP A 73 3.73 -2.23 -15.36
N PRO A 74 4.37 -1.08 -15.09
CA PRO A 74 5.52 -1.02 -14.19
C PRO A 74 5.11 -1.31 -12.76
N ARG A 75 5.90 -2.07 -12.00
CA ARG A 75 5.60 -2.34 -10.58
C ARG A 75 5.53 -1.04 -9.77
N PRO A 76 4.48 -0.82 -8.96
CA PRO A 76 4.48 0.29 -8.01
C PRO A 76 5.57 0.02 -6.98
N LEU A 77 6.49 0.96 -6.82
CA LEU A 77 7.47 0.94 -5.73
C LEU A 77 6.96 1.89 -4.65
N LEU A 78 6.80 1.37 -3.43
CA LEU A 78 6.52 2.20 -2.26
C LEU A 78 7.73 3.10 -2.00
N THR A 79 7.51 4.41 -1.99
CA THR A 79 8.49 5.38 -1.54
C THR A 79 8.36 5.62 -0.04
N MET A 80 9.37 6.24 0.58
CA MET A 80 9.28 6.67 1.98
C MET A 80 8.11 7.64 2.22
N GLU A 81 7.72 8.40 1.20
CA GLU A 81 6.55 9.29 1.23
C GLU A 81 5.24 8.49 1.37
N ASP A 82 5.09 7.41 0.60
CA ASP A 82 3.91 6.56 0.62
C ASP A 82 3.76 5.78 1.96
N MET A 83 4.85 5.64 2.72
CA MET A 83 4.87 5.08 4.07
C MET A 83 4.61 6.13 5.17
N GLY A 84 4.27 7.38 4.81
CA GLY A 84 4.06 8.48 5.77
C GLY A 84 5.34 9.07 6.36
N MET A 85 6.51 8.61 5.90
CA MET A 85 7.83 9.05 6.38
C MET A 85 8.43 10.17 5.52
N GLY A 86 7.75 10.59 4.45
CA GLY A 86 8.20 11.66 3.55
C GLY A 86 8.36 13.03 4.21
N GLY A 87 7.71 13.26 5.36
CA GLY A 87 7.83 14.51 6.12
C GLY A 87 9.01 14.55 7.11
N MET A 88 9.63 13.42 7.44
CA MET A 88 10.67 13.36 8.49
C MET A 88 12.01 13.97 8.06
N GLY A 89 12.18 14.31 6.77
CA GLY A 89 13.39 14.97 6.27
C GLY A 89 13.48 16.47 6.59
N HIS A 90 12.35 17.13 6.91
CA HIS A 90 12.32 18.58 7.14
C HIS A 90 12.32 18.99 8.62
N ASP A 91 11.83 18.16 9.53
CA ASP A 91 11.79 18.50 10.97
C ASP A 91 13.08 18.17 11.74
N MET A 92 14.01 17.42 11.14
CA MET A 92 15.34 17.17 11.73
C MET A 92 16.38 18.24 11.39
N ALA A 93 16.06 19.19 10.50
CA ALA A 93 16.96 20.30 10.17
C ALA A 93 16.93 21.44 11.22
N GLY A 94 15.96 21.40 12.14
CA GLY A 94 15.77 22.41 13.20
C GLY A 94 16.23 21.98 14.59
N MET A 95 16.70 20.73 14.78
CA MET A 95 17.31 20.34 16.04
C MET A 95 18.73 20.89 16.12
N ASP A 96 18.80 22.12 16.65
CA ASP A 96 20.02 22.73 17.11
C ASP A 96 20.65 21.86 18.22
N HIS A 97 21.63 21.04 17.84
CA HIS A 97 22.45 20.26 18.77
C HIS A 97 23.32 21.15 19.68
N SER A 98 23.29 22.49 19.55
CA SER A 98 24.03 23.39 20.45
C SER A 98 23.51 23.39 21.89
N GLN A 99 22.28 22.92 22.14
CA GLN A 99 21.72 22.78 23.48
C GLN A 99 21.94 21.41 24.14
N MET A 100 22.81 20.57 23.58
CA MET A 100 23.47 19.48 24.34
C MET A 100 24.84 19.94 24.92
N GLY A 101 25.06 21.26 25.04
CA GLY A 101 26.10 21.84 25.89
C GLY A 101 25.71 21.75 27.37
N GLY A 102 25.85 20.56 27.97
CA GLY A 102 25.48 20.36 29.37
C GLY A 102 25.65 18.94 29.88
N MET A 103 26.74 18.28 29.54
CA MET A 103 27.26 17.16 30.33
C MET A 103 28.78 17.07 30.19
N ASP A 104 29.40 18.15 30.64
CA ASP A 104 30.76 18.19 31.18
C ASP A 104 30.86 17.30 32.43
N ASN A 105 30.81 15.98 32.25
CA ASN A 105 31.32 15.06 33.27
C ASN A 105 32.85 14.93 33.14
N SER A 106 33.55 16.08 33.21
CA SER A 106 34.95 16.11 33.64
C SER A 106 34.98 15.90 35.16
N GLY A 107 34.91 14.64 35.57
CA GLY A 107 35.04 14.22 36.97
C GLY A 107 35.39 12.74 37.04
N GLU A 108 36.61 12.46 37.50
CA GLU A 108 37.19 11.14 37.77
C GLU A 108 37.54 10.22 36.58
N MET A 109 38.76 10.43 36.07
CA MET A 109 39.63 9.29 35.77
C MET A 109 39.87 8.50 37.07
N MET A 110 39.38 7.27 37.15
CA MET A 110 40.02 6.23 37.94
C MET A 110 40.39 5.09 37.01
N SER A 111 41.67 5.11 36.63
CA SER A 111 42.42 3.98 36.10
C SER A 111 42.31 2.81 37.07
N MET A 112 41.78 1.67 36.62
CA MET A 112 42.08 0.38 37.23
C MET A 112 42.27 -0.66 36.12
N ASP A 113 43.53 -0.83 35.75
CA ASP A 113 44.06 -2.08 35.22
C ASP A 113 43.72 -3.24 36.16
N GLY A 114 43.20 -4.32 35.59
CA GLY A 114 43.43 -5.68 36.08
C GLY A 114 42.52 -6.23 37.18
N ALA A 115 42.11 -7.48 36.95
CA ALA A 115 41.63 -8.49 37.89
C ALA A 115 40.11 -8.57 38.17
N ASP A 116 39.50 -9.58 37.55
CA ASP A 116 38.65 -10.62 38.15
C ASP A 116 37.47 -10.26 39.07
N LEU A 117 36.31 -10.85 38.72
CA LEU A 117 35.10 -11.19 39.52
C LEU A 117 33.92 -10.17 39.51
N PRO A 118 32.66 -10.62 39.76
CA PRO A 118 31.84 -11.52 38.94
C PRO A 118 30.46 -10.92 38.60
N ASP A 119 29.78 -11.58 37.64
CA ASP A 119 28.35 -11.51 37.28
C ASP A 119 27.44 -10.66 38.20
N SER A 120 27.14 -9.45 37.75
CA SER A 120 26.09 -8.60 38.34
C SER A 120 25.11 -8.23 37.24
N GLY A 121 24.02 -9.01 37.16
CA GLY A 121 22.95 -8.85 36.20
C GLY A 121 22.36 -7.44 36.23
N THR A 122 22.70 -6.65 35.20
CA THR A 122 21.94 -5.46 34.82
C THR A 122 20.66 -5.93 34.15
N SER A 123 19.64 -6.12 34.98
CA SER A 123 18.26 -6.22 34.54
C SER A 123 17.87 -4.89 33.88
N SER A 124 17.76 -4.90 32.56
CA SER A 124 16.99 -3.89 31.83
C SER A 124 15.55 -4.00 32.33
N ALA A 125 15.18 -3.15 33.28
CA ALA A 125 13.80 -3.06 33.75
C ALA A 125 12.88 -2.90 32.51
N PRO A 126 11.80 -3.68 32.40
CA PRO A 126 10.85 -3.52 31.31
C PRO A 126 10.28 -2.10 31.41
N MET A 127 10.53 -1.27 30.41
CA MET A 127 9.84 0.01 30.30
C MET A 127 8.35 -0.27 30.14
N ASP A 128 7.56 0.23 31.08
CA ASP A 128 6.11 0.08 31.09
C ASP A 128 5.49 1.00 30.03
N HIS A 129 5.06 0.41 28.91
CA HIS A 129 4.33 1.09 27.84
C HIS A 129 2.86 1.37 28.17
N SER A 130 2.38 1.05 29.38
CA SER A 130 0.99 1.29 29.81
C SER A 130 0.58 2.77 29.77
N SER A 131 1.54 3.69 29.78
CA SER A 131 1.31 5.14 29.74
C SER A 131 0.98 5.70 28.35
N MET A 132 0.95 4.89 27.28
CA MET A 132 0.49 5.31 25.95
C MET A 132 -1.01 5.07 25.68
N ALA A 133 -1.77 4.55 26.66
CA ALA A 133 -3.18 4.18 26.50
C ALA A 133 -4.19 5.35 26.42
N GLY A 134 -3.71 6.59 26.26
CA GLY A 134 -4.55 7.80 26.31
C GLY A 134 -4.31 8.82 25.20
N MET A 135 -3.59 8.45 24.13
CA MET A 135 -3.46 9.34 22.98
C MET A 135 -4.78 9.39 22.21
N ASP A 136 -5.49 10.50 22.40
CA ASP A 136 -6.69 10.87 21.66
C ASP A 136 -6.34 11.14 20.18
N HIS A 137 -6.46 10.09 19.36
CA HIS A 137 -6.25 10.16 17.91
C HIS A 137 -7.36 10.96 17.18
N SER A 138 -8.42 11.40 17.88
CA SER A 138 -9.50 12.19 17.25
C SER A 138 -9.01 13.54 16.72
N ARG A 139 -7.85 14.02 17.20
CA ARG A 139 -7.22 15.27 16.73
C ARG A 139 -6.39 15.13 15.46
N MET A 140 -6.30 13.93 14.88
CA MET A 140 -5.76 13.72 13.52
C MET A 140 -6.86 13.78 12.44
N ALA A 141 -8.13 13.87 12.83
CA ALA A 141 -9.24 14.07 11.90
C ALA A 141 -9.20 15.53 11.37
N GLY A 142 -8.70 15.71 10.15
CA GLY A 142 -8.72 17.00 9.47
C GLY A 142 -7.37 17.51 8.96
N MET A 143 -6.33 16.68 8.87
CA MET A 143 -5.15 17.06 8.09
C MET A 143 -5.56 17.29 6.63
N PRO A 144 -5.34 18.48 6.06
CA PRO A 144 -5.73 18.80 4.70
C PRO A 144 -5.02 17.85 3.72
N GLY A 145 -5.80 17.13 2.91
CA GLY A 145 -5.31 16.13 1.94
C GLY A 145 -5.60 14.68 2.30
N MET A 146 -6.09 14.39 3.51
CA MET A 146 -6.56 13.05 3.87
C MET A 146 -8.03 12.85 3.53
N GLN A 147 -8.33 11.81 2.75
CA GLN A 147 -9.71 11.44 2.40
C GLN A 147 -10.41 10.82 3.61
N SER A 148 -11.59 11.34 3.98
CA SER A 148 -12.39 10.79 5.07
C SER A 148 -13.29 9.66 4.56
N HIS A 149 -13.24 8.50 5.22
CA HIS A 149 -14.10 7.36 4.91
C HIS A 149 -15.33 7.30 5.84
N PRO A 150 -16.50 6.86 5.34
CA PRO A 150 -17.66 6.64 6.18
C PRO A 150 -17.42 5.49 7.17
N ALA A 151 -18.07 5.56 8.34
CA ALA A 151 -17.91 4.57 9.40
C ALA A 151 -18.28 3.12 8.98
N SER A 152 -19.07 2.97 7.92
CA SER A 152 -19.43 1.66 7.34
C SER A 152 -18.27 0.93 6.66
N GLU A 153 -17.15 1.61 6.42
CA GLU A 153 -15.95 1.04 5.81
C GLU A 153 -14.90 0.60 6.85
N THR A 154 -15.12 0.91 8.13
CA THR A 154 -14.24 0.45 9.21
C THR A 154 -14.42 -1.05 9.44
N ASP A 155 -13.33 -1.82 9.38
CA ASP A 155 -13.29 -3.27 9.57
C ASP A 155 -14.25 -4.08 8.67
N ASN A 156 -14.63 -3.51 7.51
CA ASN A 156 -15.48 -4.20 6.57
C ASN A 156 -14.65 -5.19 5.73
N PRO A 157 -14.89 -6.51 5.84
CA PRO A 157 -14.11 -7.51 5.12
C PRO A 157 -14.30 -7.47 3.59
N LEU A 158 -15.29 -6.71 3.11
CA LEU A 158 -15.54 -6.46 1.69
C LEU A 158 -14.85 -5.20 1.17
N VAL A 159 -14.16 -4.45 2.03
CA VAL A 159 -13.40 -3.25 1.67
C VAL A 159 -11.93 -3.51 2.02
N ASP A 160 -11.15 -3.82 0.99
CA ASP A 160 -9.73 -4.20 1.13
C ASP A 160 -8.79 -2.99 1.12
N MET A 161 -9.22 -1.85 0.57
CA MET A 161 -8.40 -0.65 0.44
C MET A 161 -9.15 0.66 0.71
N GLN A 162 -8.64 1.41 1.68
CA GLN A 162 -9.02 2.80 1.95
C GLN A 162 -7.96 3.74 1.39
N ALA A 163 -8.35 4.59 0.44
CA ALA A 163 -7.46 5.60 -0.12
C ALA A 163 -7.22 6.72 0.90
N MET A 164 -5.96 6.97 1.27
CA MET A 164 -5.63 8.05 2.23
C MET A 164 -5.54 9.42 1.54
N SER A 165 -5.29 9.50 0.24
CA SER A 165 -5.35 10.75 -0.54
C SER A 165 -5.85 10.47 -1.96
N VAL A 166 -6.57 11.41 -2.56
CA VAL A 166 -7.15 11.30 -3.92
C VAL A 166 -6.42 12.16 -4.97
N SER A 167 -5.28 12.74 -4.60
CA SER A 167 -4.51 13.60 -5.50
C SER A 167 -3.85 12.76 -6.60
N PRO A 168 -4.12 13.05 -7.89
CA PRO A 168 -3.47 12.33 -8.99
C PRO A 168 -1.97 12.58 -8.99
N LYS A 169 -1.16 11.52 -8.88
CA LYS A 169 0.27 11.55 -9.20
C LYS A 169 0.42 11.04 -10.64
N LEU A 170 0.31 11.96 -11.60
CA LEU A 170 0.63 11.72 -13.03
C LEU A 170 2.14 11.72 -13.24
#